data_AF-A0AAD2DRW4-F1
#
_entry.id   AF-A0AAD2DRW4-F1
#
_cell.length_a   1.000
_cell.length_b   1.000
_cell.length_c   1.000
_cell.angle_alpha   90.00
_cell.angle_beta   90.00
_cell.angle_gamma   90.00
#
_symmetry.space_group_name_H-M   'P 1'
#
loop_
_entity.id
_entity.type
_entity.pdbx_description
1 polymer ?
#
loop_
_entity_poly.entity_id
_entity_poly.type
_entity_poly.pdbx_seq_one_letter_code
_entity_poly.pdbx_strand_id
1 'polypeptide(L)'
;MVSSRQTLELIPAHLSFLKGSYLSKYFSSEWSFAQFHLPECTRFMTAFGTQDTVIIVGMDGSFYRCSFDPVNGGPMVQQEHVLFLKTETRPRQGYRYLYVMRSFFCTNVLRIL
;
A
#
# COMPACT_ATOMS: atom_id res chain seq x y z
N MET A 1 -36.34 -4.64 37.74
CA MET A 1 -36.43 -3.26 37.21
C MET A 1 -35.08 -2.58 37.42
N VAL A 2 -34.73 -1.62 36.55
CA VAL A 2 -33.41 -1.01 36.27
C VAL A 2 -32.60 -1.85 35.27
N SER A 3 -32.55 -1.53 33.96
CA SER A 3 -32.29 -0.29 33.21
C SER A 3 -30.81 -0.06 32.89
N SER A 4 -30.45 -0.50 31.67
CA SER A 4 -29.80 0.29 30.61
C SER A 4 -28.30 0.63 30.65
N ARG A 5 -27.69 0.32 29.48
CA ARG A 5 -26.58 0.98 28.75
C ARG A 5 -25.15 0.52 29.02
N GLN A 6 -24.68 -0.41 28.18
CA GLN A 6 -23.36 -0.30 27.55
C GLN A 6 -23.50 -0.53 26.05
N THR A 7 -22.97 0.43 25.30
CA THR A 7 -23.12 0.68 23.87
C THR A 7 -22.51 -0.44 23.03
N LEU A 8 -23.29 -0.98 22.08
CA LEU A 8 -22.80 -1.90 21.07
C LEU A 8 -21.93 -1.13 20.07
N GLU A 9 -20.61 -1.26 20.18
CA GLU A 9 -19.67 -0.91 19.12
C GLU A 9 -20.00 -1.79 17.90
N LEU A 10 -20.69 -1.19 16.92
CA LEU A 10 -21.12 -1.82 15.69
C LEU A 10 -19.89 -2.17 14.85
N ILE A 11 -19.45 -3.43 14.91
CA ILE A 11 -18.61 -3.99 13.84
C ILE A 11 -19.46 -3.93 12.55
N PRO A 12 -19.04 -3.21 11.49
CA PRO A 12 -19.83 -3.11 10.28
C PRO A 12 -20.09 -4.51 9.71
N ALA A 13 -21.36 -4.82 9.41
CA ALA A 13 -21.83 -6.10 8.89
C ALA A 13 -21.12 -6.57 7.61
N HIS A 14 -20.38 -5.67 6.95
CA HIS A 14 -19.65 -5.90 5.71
C HIS A 14 -18.40 -6.77 5.84
N LEU A 15 -17.96 -7.09 7.07
CA LEU A 15 -16.78 -7.95 7.34
C LEU A 15 -17.14 -9.35 7.85
N SER A 16 -18.43 -9.68 7.91
CA SER A 16 -18.93 -10.96 8.41
C SER A 16 -18.53 -12.17 7.54
N PHE A 17 -18.12 -11.96 6.29
CA PHE A 17 -17.63 -13.01 5.39
C PHE A 17 -16.23 -13.56 5.73
N LEU A 18 -15.49 -12.93 6.67
CA LEU A 18 -14.12 -13.35 7.00
C LEU A 18 -14.02 -14.31 8.20
N LYS A 19 -15.15 -14.74 8.75
CA LYS A 19 -15.20 -15.53 10.00
C LYS A 19 -14.95 -17.03 9.81
N GLY A 20 -14.65 -17.48 8.59
CA GLY A 20 -14.36 -18.88 8.25
C GLY A 20 -12.88 -19.14 7.97
N SER A 21 -12.11 -19.39 9.03
CA SER A 21 -10.96 -20.32 9.17
C SER A 21 -9.81 -20.42 8.15
N TYR A 22 -9.82 -19.74 6.99
CA TYR A 22 -8.74 -19.83 6.00
C TYR A 22 -8.11 -18.47 5.61
N LEU A 23 -8.76 -17.36 5.95
CA LEU A 23 -8.24 -16.03 5.64
C LEU A 23 -7.12 -15.58 6.61
N SER A 24 -7.11 -16.12 7.84
CA SER A 24 -6.12 -15.73 8.87
C SER A 24 -4.70 -16.10 8.45
N LYS A 25 -4.47 -17.25 7.81
CA LYS A 25 -3.15 -17.62 7.26
C LYS A 25 -2.67 -16.67 6.15
N TYR A 26 -3.59 -16.10 5.37
CA TYR A 26 -3.26 -15.14 4.30
C TYR A 26 -2.75 -13.79 4.83
N PHE A 27 -3.23 -13.38 6.00
CA PHE A 27 -2.86 -12.11 6.66
C PHE A 27 -1.80 -12.29 7.76
N SER A 28 -1.44 -13.52 8.10
CA SER A 28 -0.48 -13.84 9.18
C SER A 28 0.88 -14.33 8.70
N SER A 29 1.14 -14.41 7.39
CA SER A 29 2.42 -14.88 6.87
C SER A 29 2.84 -14.05 5.66
N GLU A 30 3.88 -13.23 5.85
CA GLU A 30 4.47 -12.26 4.92
C GLU A 30 3.62 -10.99 4.65
N TRP A 31 3.83 -9.97 5.47
CA TRP A 31 3.43 -8.61 5.15
C TRP A 31 4.25 -8.11 3.96
N SER A 32 3.60 -8.04 2.80
CA SER A 32 4.17 -7.62 1.52
C SER A 32 5.23 -8.56 0.92
N PHE A 33 5.11 -8.77 -0.38
CA PHE A 33 6.13 -9.35 -1.23
C PHE A 33 7.30 -8.39 -1.44
N ALA A 34 7.02 -7.12 -1.77
CA ALA A 34 8.04 -6.10 -1.97
C ALA A 34 7.61 -4.74 -1.41
N GLN A 35 8.56 -3.91 -0.99
CA GLN A 35 8.27 -2.65 -0.29
C GLN A 35 9.15 -1.48 -0.73
N PHE A 36 8.59 -0.27 -0.80
CA PHE A 36 9.31 0.97 -1.16
C PHE A 36 8.91 2.12 -0.24
N HIS A 37 9.85 2.99 0.09
CA HIS A 37 9.62 4.08 1.06
C HIS A 37 9.35 5.38 0.31
N LEU A 38 8.17 5.97 0.54
CA LEU A 38 7.72 7.20 -0.09
C LEU A 38 7.55 8.32 0.96
N PRO A 39 7.81 9.59 0.61
CA PRO A 39 7.49 10.70 1.50
C PRO A 39 5.99 10.78 1.82
N GLU A 40 5.59 11.14 3.04
CA GLU A 40 4.16 11.27 3.40
C GLU A 40 3.50 12.55 2.88
N CYS A 41 4.28 13.49 2.36
CA CYS A 41 3.87 14.85 2.07
C CYS A 41 2.83 14.97 0.93
N THR A 42 2.66 13.93 0.11
CA THR A 42 1.75 13.94 -1.04
C THR A 42 0.99 12.63 -1.16
N ARG A 43 -0.06 12.63 -1.97
CA ARG A 43 -0.78 11.41 -2.36
C ARG A 43 -0.13 10.84 -3.61
N PHE A 44 -0.03 9.53 -3.66
CA PHE A 44 0.52 8.79 -4.78
C PHE A 44 -0.55 7.94 -5.47
N MET A 45 -0.36 7.73 -6.76
CA MET A 45 -0.98 6.66 -7.53
C MET A 45 0.12 5.74 -8.04
N THR A 46 -0.20 4.47 -8.16
CA THR A 46 0.80 3.45 -8.43
C THR A 46 0.25 2.40 -9.39
N ALA A 47 1.10 1.89 -10.27
CA ALA A 47 0.76 0.91 -11.29
C ALA A 47 1.94 -0.04 -11.53
N PHE A 48 1.65 -1.24 -12.01
CA PHE A 48 2.71 -2.15 -12.48
C PHE A 48 3.20 -1.72 -13.87
N GLY A 49 4.51 -1.63 -14.02
CA GLY A 49 5.17 -1.43 -15.30
C GLY A 49 5.56 -2.74 -15.96
N THR A 50 6.34 -2.66 -17.03
CA THR A 50 6.98 -3.83 -17.65
C THR A 50 8.25 -4.21 -16.90
N GLN A 51 8.67 -5.48 -16.98
CA GLN A 51 9.93 -5.97 -16.40
C GLN A 51 10.01 -5.87 -14.86
N ASP A 52 8.99 -6.35 -14.14
CA ASP A 52 8.98 -6.41 -12.67
C ASP A 52 9.23 -5.04 -12.01
N THR A 53 8.58 -4.01 -12.57
CA THR A 53 8.64 -2.64 -12.06
C THR A 53 7.29 -2.16 -11.55
N VAL A 54 7.34 -1.21 -10.62
CA VAL A 54 6.22 -0.41 -10.16
C VAL A 54 6.50 1.04 -10.54
N ILE A 55 5.52 1.66 -11.18
CA ILE A 55 5.51 3.08 -11.49
C ILE A 55 4.70 3.79 -10.42
N ILE A 56 5.24 4.87 -9.87
CA ILE A 56 4.65 5.66 -8.78
C ILE A 56 4.61 7.11 -9.23
N VAL A 57 3.44 7.74 -9.16
CA VAL A 57 3.23 9.13 -9.53
C VAL A 57 2.60 9.89 -8.36
N GLY A 58 3.28 10.91 -7.88
CA GLY A 58 2.82 11.80 -6.82
C GLY A 58 2.03 12.99 -7.35
N MET A 59 1.06 13.47 -6.57
CA MET A 59 0.31 14.69 -6.89
C MET A 59 1.17 15.96 -6.91
N ASP A 60 2.37 15.91 -6.34
CA ASP A 60 3.36 16.99 -6.36
C ASP A 60 4.21 17.00 -7.65
N GLY A 61 3.91 16.10 -8.60
CA GLY A 61 4.65 15.94 -9.84
C GLY A 61 5.87 15.03 -9.73
N SER A 62 6.07 14.35 -8.61
CA SER A 62 7.11 13.33 -8.47
C SER A 62 6.75 12.06 -9.23
N PHE A 63 7.74 11.46 -9.88
CA PHE A 63 7.65 10.21 -10.60
C PHE A 63 8.76 9.29 -10.14
N TYR A 64 8.42 8.07 -9.78
CA TYR A 64 9.37 7.03 -9.42
C TYR A 64 9.13 5.79 -10.28
N ARG A 65 10.21 5.19 -10.74
CA ARG A 65 10.21 3.84 -11.30
C ARG A 65 11.03 2.96 -10.38
N CYS A 66 10.40 1.96 -9.79
CA CYS A 66 11.03 1.05 -8.83
C CYS A 66 11.01 -0.37 -9.40
N SER A 67 12.10 -1.11 -9.31
CA SER A 67 12.14 -2.54 -9.65
C SER A 67 12.07 -3.37 -8.37
N PHE A 68 11.46 -4.56 -8.45
CA PHE A 68 11.45 -5.53 -7.37
C PHE A 68 11.99 -6.88 -7.85
N ASP A 69 12.53 -7.69 -6.94
CA ASP A 69 12.93 -9.07 -7.25
C ASP A 69 11.66 -9.95 -7.35
N PRO A 70 11.33 -10.52 -8.52
CA PRO A 70 10.11 -11.31 -8.70
C PRO A 70 10.17 -12.70 -8.02
N VAL A 71 11.33 -13.13 -7.55
CA VAL A 71 11.53 -14.40 -6.85
C VAL A 71 11.53 -14.19 -5.35
N ASN A 72 12.41 -13.29 -4.87
CA ASN A 72 12.65 -13.11 -3.44
C ASN A 72 11.88 -11.93 -2.84
N GLY A 73 11.39 -10.99 -3.66
CA GLY A 73 10.73 -9.78 -3.18
C GLY A 73 11.66 -8.86 -2.39
N GLY A 74 11.16 -8.29 -1.30
CA GLY A 74 11.92 -7.44 -0.37
C GLY A 74 11.93 -5.94 -0.74
N PRO A 75 12.93 -5.18 -0.27
CA PRO A 75 13.05 -3.77 -0.58
C PRO A 75 13.19 -3.52 -2.08
N MET A 76 12.33 -2.67 -2.64
CA MET A 76 12.40 -2.27 -4.04
C MET A 76 13.56 -1.30 -4.28
N VAL A 77 14.15 -1.37 -5.47
CA VAL A 77 15.26 -0.50 -5.90
C VAL A 77 14.70 0.61 -6.78
N GLN A 78 14.98 1.87 -6.44
CA GLN A 78 14.64 3.01 -7.28
C GLN A 78 15.53 3.03 -8.53
N GLN A 79 14.92 2.93 -9.70
CA GLN A 79 15.59 3.02 -11.00
C GLN A 79 15.59 4.46 -11.53
N GLU A 80 14.44 5.14 -11.43
CA GLU A 80 14.29 6.53 -11.88
C GLU A 80 13.53 7.36 -10.87
N HIS A 81 13.89 8.63 -10.75
CA HIS A 81 13.14 9.64 -10.03
C HIS A 81 13.18 10.95 -10.80
N VAL A 82 12.01 11.48 -11.16
CA VAL A 82 11.86 12.72 -11.92
C VAL A 82 10.83 13.59 -11.24
N LEU A 83 11.11 14.89 -11.14
CA LEU A 83 10.17 15.87 -10.63
C LEU A 83 9.70 16.77 -11.79
N PHE A 84 8.46 16.58 -12.21
CA PHE A 84 7.88 17.34 -13.32
C PHE A 84 7.38 18.73 -12.92
N LEU A 85 6.97 18.91 -11.66
CA LEU A 85 6.45 20.18 -11.15
C LEU A 85 7.40 20.77 -10.11
N LYS A 86 7.73 22.05 -10.25
CA LYS A 86 8.46 22.79 -9.21
C LYS A 86 7.50 23.16 -8.09
N THR A 87 7.25 22.22 -7.19
CA THR A 87 6.38 22.42 -6.03
C THR A 87 7.25 22.75 -4.81
N GLU A 88 6.90 23.78 -4.04
CA GLU A 88 7.49 23.98 -2.70
C GLU A 88 6.98 22.87 -1.77
N THR A 89 7.69 21.75 -1.74
CA THR A 89 7.43 20.69 -0.77
C THR A 89 8.23 20.99 0.49
N ARG A 90 7.56 21.51 1.52
CA ARG A 90 8.14 21.51 2.87
C ARG A 90 8.28 20.04 3.30
N PRO A 91 9.49 19.53 3.59
CA PRO A 91 9.65 18.16 4.04
C PRO A 91 8.95 18.02 5.40
N ARG A 92 7.73 17.47 5.39
CA ARG A 92 7.11 16.94 6.60
C ARG A 92 7.84 15.65 6.95
N GLN A 93 8.20 15.48 8.23
CA GLN A 93 9.04 14.38 8.74
C GLN A 93 8.34 13.01 8.77
N GLY A 94 7.67 12.63 7.68
CA GLY A 94 6.94 11.39 7.58
C GLY A 94 7.27 10.67 6.27
N TYR A 95 7.37 9.35 6.36
CA TYR A 95 7.48 8.48 5.20
C TYR A 95 6.56 7.28 5.37
N ARG A 96 5.90 6.89 4.27
CA ARG A 96 4.99 5.75 4.19
C ARG A 96 5.59 4.67 3.31
N TYR A 97 5.26 3.43 3.61
CA TYR A 97 5.65 2.29 2.80
C TYR A 97 4.57 1.98 1.75
N LEU A 98 5.02 1.79 0.51
CA LEU A 98 4.25 1.16 -0.54
C LEU A 98 4.55 -0.34 -0.53
N TYR A 99 3.50 -1.17 -0.52
CA TYR A 99 3.61 -2.61 -0.42
C TYR A 99 3.04 -3.31 -1.67
N VAL A 100 3.82 -4.19 -2.30
CA VAL A 100 3.38 -5.14 -3.33
C VAL A 100 3.07 -6.46 -2.61
N MET A 101 1.94 -7.11 -2.91
CA MET A 101 1.55 -8.40 -2.28
C MET A 101 1.69 -9.56 -3.27
N ARG A 102 2.05 -10.77 -2.80
CA ARG A 102 2.27 -11.97 -3.65
C ARG A 102 1.04 -12.42 -4.46
N SER A 103 -0.16 -11.99 -4.08
CA SER A 103 -1.41 -12.59 -4.57
C SER A 103 -2.26 -11.75 -5.52
N PHE A 104 -1.74 -10.64 -6.07
CA PHE A 104 -2.45 -9.91 -7.12
C PHE A 104 -2.09 -10.41 -8.53
N PHE A 105 -2.40 -11.68 -8.81
CA PHE A 105 -2.85 -12.06 -10.15
C PHE A 105 -4.37 -11.89 -10.16
N CYS A 106 -4.87 -10.96 -10.97
CA CYS A 106 -6.27 -10.55 -11.13
C CYS A 106 -6.68 -9.33 -10.27
N THR A 107 -7.08 -8.27 -10.97
CA THR A 107 -7.57 -6.95 -10.52
C THR A 107 -6.54 -5.94 -9.97
N ASN A 108 -6.26 -4.95 -10.84
CA ASN A 108 -5.55 -3.68 -10.61
C ASN A 108 -6.06 -2.89 -9.38
N VAL A 109 -5.63 -3.24 -8.17
CA VAL A 109 -5.72 -2.34 -7.01
C VAL A 109 -4.48 -2.48 -6.15
N LEU A 110 -3.48 -1.63 -6.38
CA LEU A 110 -2.38 -1.43 -5.45
C LEU A 110 -2.92 -0.62 -4.27
N ARG A 111 -3.17 -1.29 -3.14
CA ARG A 111 -3.70 -0.66 -1.92
C ARG A 111 -2.57 0.09 -1.22
N ILE A 112 -2.64 1.42 -1.22
CA ILE A 112 -1.88 2.27 -0.31
C ILE A 112 -2.66 2.26 1.02
N LEU A 113 -2.13 1.59 2.04
CA LEU A 113 -2.58 1.72 3.44
C LEU A 113 -1.57 2.59 4.19
#